data_AF-A0A2P8WKX0-F1
#
_entry.id   AF-A0A2P8WKX0-F1
#
_cell.length_a   1.000
_cell.length_b   1.000
_cell.length_c   1.000
_cell.angle_alpha   90.00
_cell.angle_beta   90.00
_cell.angle_gamma   90.00
#
_symmetry.space_group_name_H-M   'P 1'
#
loop_
_entity.id
_entity.type
_entity.pdbx_description
1 polymer ?
#
loop_
_entity_poly.entity_id
_entity_poly.type
_entity_poly.pdbx_seq_one_letter_code
_entity_poly.pdbx_strand_id
1 'polypeptide(L)'
;MMTINPEFSALVLLTHYSFDMQGLDVQGLTSSWMYSYPKKWVVAAIIEALYQGRYKAESVSRILYSWQHKGYPLAHFDHEFADIAYKKLMKSVAVTEQFENALIQQSEEMMNKQGEKQQTSNERSISRSQHTDELREKQNKKKYIPNPGIQEWARLTQRLAG
;
A
#
# COMPACT_ATOMS: atom_id res chain seq x y z
N MET A 1 7.64 9.76 -17.53
CA MET A 1 6.43 9.12 -16.97
C MET A 1 6.85 8.38 -15.70
N MET A 2 6.25 8.71 -14.54
CA MET A 2 6.47 7.93 -13.32
C MET A 2 6.04 6.49 -13.57
N THR A 3 6.97 5.55 -13.45
CA THR A 3 6.70 4.12 -13.64
C THR A 3 6.06 3.58 -12.37
N ILE A 4 4.74 3.73 -12.25
CA ILE A 4 4.01 3.10 -11.16
C ILE A 4 4.07 1.60 -11.36
N ASN A 5 4.27 0.87 -10.26
CA ASN A 5 4.31 -0.57 -10.28
C ASN A 5 3.01 -1.10 -10.95
N PRO A 6 3.10 -1.93 -12.00
CA PRO A 6 1.93 -2.44 -12.70
C PRO A 6 0.99 -3.21 -11.77
N GLU A 7 1.52 -3.89 -10.75
CA GLU A 7 0.72 -4.62 -9.76
C GLU A 7 -0.15 -3.69 -8.94
N PHE A 8 0.44 -2.62 -8.43
CA PHE A 8 -0.28 -1.57 -7.74
C PHE A 8 -1.30 -0.88 -8.65
N SER A 9 -0.93 -0.61 -9.91
CA SER A 9 -1.85 -0.03 -10.89
C SER A 9 -3.09 -0.92 -11.10
N ALA A 10 -2.89 -2.23 -11.25
CA ALA A 10 -3.97 -3.18 -11.42
C ALA A 10 -4.89 -3.23 -10.18
N LEU A 11 -4.31 -3.34 -8.98
CA LEU A 11 -5.04 -3.34 -7.71
C LEU A 11 -5.94 -2.11 -7.57
N VAL A 12 -5.36 -0.92 -7.79
CA VAL A 12 -6.08 0.33 -7.63
C VAL A 12 -7.16 0.47 -8.71
N LEU A 13 -6.89 0.11 -9.97
CA LEU A 13 -7.91 0.15 -11.03
C LEU A 13 -9.09 -0.78 -10.72
N LEU A 14 -8.84 -2.02 -10.30
CA LEU A 14 -9.90 -2.97 -9.97
C LEU A 14 -10.74 -2.50 -8.77
N THR A 15 -10.09 -1.98 -7.73
CA THR A 15 -10.74 -1.52 -6.50
C THR A 15 -11.53 -0.23 -6.74
N HIS A 16 -10.91 0.76 -7.37
CA HIS A 16 -11.50 2.09 -7.58
C HIS A 16 -12.70 2.04 -8.56
N TYR A 17 -12.67 1.15 -9.55
CA TYR A 17 -13.80 0.95 -10.46
C TYR A 17 -14.77 -0.16 -10.01
N SER A 18 -14.61 -0.65 -8.77
CA SER A 18 -15.50 -1.63 -8.14
C SER A 18 -15.78 -2.84 -9.04
N PHE A 19 -14.72 -3.46 -9.55
CA PHE A 19 -14.86 -4.68 -10.33
C PHE A 19 -15.58 -5.77 -9.52
N ASP A 20 -16.50 -6.45 -10.18
CA ASP A 20 -17.10 -7.68 -9.70
C ASP A 20 -16.07 -8.81 -9.77
N MET A 21 -15.57 -9.16 -8.58
CA MET A 21 -14.58 -10.19 -8.35
C MET A 21 -15.20 -11.57 -8.07
N GLN A 22 -16.53 -11.69 -8.05
CA GLN A 22 -17.24 -12.94 -7.73
C GLN A 22 -16.77 -13.60 -6.41
N GLY A 23 -16.41 -12.79 -5.42
CA GLY A 23 -15.91 -13.26 -4.12
C GLY A 23 -14.42 -13.64 -4.09
N LEU A 24 -13.69 -13.43 -5.18
CA LEU A 24 -12.23 -13.61 -5.21
C LEU A 24 -11.51 -12.40 -4.61
N ASP A 25 -10.38 -12.67 -3.95
CA ASP A 25 -9.48 -11.63 -3.48
C ASP A 25 -8.81 -10.90 -4.66
N VAL A 26 -8.89 -9.57 -4.65
CA VAL A 26 -8.33 -8.71 -5.71
C VAL A 26 -6.82 -8.87 -5.81
N GLN A 27 -6.14 -8.99 -4.67
CA GLN A 27 -4.69 -9.14 -4.64
C GLN A 27 -4.27 -10.51 -5.16
N GLY A 28 -4.84 -11.59 -4.63
CA GLY A 28 -4.57 -12.94 -5.10
C GLY A 28 -4.83 -13.12 -6.60
N LEU A 29 -5.94 -12.60 -7.11
CA LEU A 29 -6.26 -12.71 -8.54
C LEU A 29 -5.30 -11.89 -9.41
N THR A 30 -4.96 -10.68 -8.98
CA THR A 30 -3.99 -9.83 -9.69
C THR A 30 -2.62 -10.49 -9.75
N SER A 31 -2.12 -11.03 -8.63
CA SER A 31 -0.83 -11.73 -8.58
C SER A 31 -0.86 -12.99 -9.46
N SER A 32 -1.98 -13.71 -9.50
CA SER A 32 -2.16 -14.86 -10.41
C SER A 32 -2.05 -14.46 -11.88
N TRP A 33 -2.74 -13.41 -12.31
CA TRP A 33 -2.59 -12.89 -13.68
C TRP A 33 -1.17 -12.44 -13.98
N MET A 34 -0.49 -11.76 -13.05
CA MET A 34 0.88 -11.30 -13.26
C MET A 34 1.93 -12.42 -13.27
N TYR A 35 1.61 -13.57 -12.68
CA TYR A 35 2.42 -14.77 -12.78
C TYR A 35 2.28 -15.43 -14.15
N SER A 36 1.06 -15.48 -14.71
CA SER A 36 0.77 -16.16 -15.97
C SER A 36 0.96 -15.30 -17.23
N TYR A 37 0.84 -13.97 -17.10
CA TYR A 37 0.84 -13.03 -18.23
C TYR A 37 1.84 -11.89 -18.00
N PRO A 38 2.37 -11.26 -19.07
CA PRO A 38 3.19 -10.06 -18.93
C PRO A 38 2.46 -8.97 -18.14
N LYS A 39 3.12 -8.38 -17.13
CA LYS A 39 2.49 -7.38 -16.23
C LYS A 39 1.83 -6.22 -16.98
N LYS A 40 2.45 -5.77 -18.08
CA LYS A 40 1.89 -4.71 -18.95
C LYS A 40 0.58 -5.14 -19.63
N TRP A 41 0.44 -6.41 -19.99
CA TRP A 41 -0.79 -6.94 -20.57
C TRP A 41 -1.90 -6.97 -19.54
N VAL A 42 -1.61 -7.31 -18.29
CA VAL A 42 -2.62 -7.31 -17.21
C VAL A 42 -3.23 -5.93 -17.05
N VAL A 43 -2.40 -4.89 -16.92
CA VAL A 43 -2.90 -3.50 -16.81
C VAL A 43 -3.68 -3.09 -18.06
N ALA A 44 -3.17 -3.41 -19.26
CA ALA A 44 -3.86 -3.09 -20.51
C ALA A 44 -5.20 -3.83 -20.65
N ALA A 45 -5.31 -5.08 -20.21
CA ALA A 45 -6.53 -5.87 -20.27
C ALA A 45 -7.60 -5.33 -19.31
N ILE A 46 -7.19 -4.82 -18.13
CA ILE A 46 -8.10 -4.14 -17.20
C ILE A 46 -8.65 -2.86 -17.83
N ILE A 47 -7.79 -2.05 -18.46
CA ILE A 47 -8.20 -0.83 -19.16
C ILE A 47 -9.11 -1.16 -20.35
N GLU A 48 -8.81 -2.22 -21.11
CA GLU A 48 -9.64 -2.69 -22.21
C GLU A 48 -11.03 -3.14 -21.71
N ALA A 49 -11.10 -3.85 -20.58
CA ALA A 49 -12.38 -4.22 -19.97
C ALA A 49 -13.20 -2.99 -19.56
N LEU A 50 -12.53 -1.98 -18.96
CA LEU A 50 -13.14 -0.69 -18.63
C LEU A 50 -13.66 0.04 -19.87
N TYR A 51 -12.87 0.06 -20.95
CA TYR A 51 -13.24 0.67 -22.22
C TYR A 51 -14.49 0.01 -22.82
N GLN A 52 -14.59 -1.31 -22.71
CA GLN A 52 -15.78 -2.07 -23.13
C GLN A 52 -16.96 -1.97 -22.15
N GLY A 53 -16.85 -1.22 -21.05
CA GLY A 53 -17.89 -1.10 -20.02
C GLY A 53 -18.11 -2.38 -19.20
N ARG A 54 -17.11 -3.28 -19.16
CA ARG A 54 -17.18 -4.58 -18.49
C ARG A 54 -16.43 -4.54 -17.16
N TYR A 55 -17.15 -4.46 -16.06
CA TYR A 55 -16.60 -4.40 -14.70
C TYR A 55 -16.48 -5.77 -14.04
N LYS A 56 -16.19 -6.84 -14.78
CA LYS A 56 -16.08 -8.21 -14.23
C LYS A 56 -14.67 -8.75 -14.37
N ALA A 57 -14.13 -9.36 -13.31
CA ALA A 57 -12.81 -9.97 -13.33
C ALA A 57 -12.68 -11.08 -14.40
N GLU A 58 -13.76 -11.82 -14.65
CA GLU A 58 -13.83 -12.81 -15.73
C GLU A 58 -13.63 -12.17 -17.12
N SER A 59 -14.09 -10.93 -17.33
CA SER A 59 -13.88 -10.22 -18.59
C SER A 59 -12.41 -9.92 -18.84
N VAL A 60 -11.68 -9.50 -17.80
CA VAL A 60 -10.22 -9.29 -17.86
C VAL A 60 -9.51 -10.59 -18.20
N SER A 61 -9.87 -11.69 -17.54
CA SER A 61 -9.29 -13.02 -17.79
C SER A 61 -9.50 -13.46 -19.24
N ARG A 62 -10.71 -13.23 -19.80
CA ARG A 62 -11.03 -13.59 -21.18
C ARG A 62 -10.26 -12.77 -22.21
N ILE A 63 -10.04 -11.48 -21.95
CA ILE A 63 -9.20 -10.62 -22.78
C ILE A 63 -7.76 -11.12 -22.76
N LEU A 64 -7.20 -11.40 -21.56
CA LEU A 64 -5.85 -11.92 -21.39
C LEU A 64 -5.64 -13.25 -22.13
N TYR A 65 -6.58 -14.18 -21.98
CA TYR A 65 -6.58 -15.46 -22.68
C TYR A 65 -6.59 -15.25 -24.20
N SER A 66 -7.44 -14.35 -24.70
CA SER A 66 -7.50 -14.04 -26.13
C SER A 66 -6.19 -13.45 -26.66
N TRP A 67 -5.53 -12.58 -25.90
CA TRP A 67 -4.25 -11.99 -26.30
C TRP A 67 -3.11 -13.00 -26.26
N GLN A 68 -3.09 -13.89 -25.26
CA GLN A 68 -2.12 -14.99 -25.19
C GLN A 68 -2.26 -15.94 -26.39
N HIS A 69 -3.49 -16.30 -26.76
CA HIS A 69 -3.73 -17.14 -27.94
C HIS A 69 -3.28 -16.50 -29.24
N LYS A 70 -3.44 -15.18 -29.38
CA LYS A 70 -2.95 -14.43 -30.54
C LYS A 70 -1.44 -14.17 -30.50
N GLY A 71 -0.81 -14.30 -29.33
CA GLY A 71 0.60 -13.99 -29.10
C GLY A 71 0.92 -12.50 -28.94
N TYR A 72 -0.07 -11.61 -29.02
CA TYR A 72 0.12 -10.16 -28.88
C TYR A 72 -1.11 -9.49 -28.26
N PRO A 73 -0.93 -8.35 -27.53
CA PRO A 73 -2.04 -7.60 -26.98
C PRO A 73 -2.75 -6.81 -28.09
N LEU A 74 -4.06 -6.91 -28.16
CA LEU A 74 -4.91 -6.15 -29.08
C LEU A 74 -5.86 -5.27 -28.26
N ALA A 75 -5.36 -4.11 -27.86
CA ALA A 75 -6.13 -3.09 -27.17
C ALA A 75 -6.81 -2.14 -28.19
N HIS A 76 -8.08 -1.85 -27.97
CA HIS A 76 -8.88 -0.94 -28.80
C HIS A 76 -9.09 0.42 -28.13
N PHE A 77 -8.81 0.54 -26.83
CA PHE A 77 -8.90 1.83 -26.15
C PHE A 77 -7.97 2.86 -26.80
N ASP A 78 -8.46 4.09 -26.94
CA ASP A 78 -7.65 5.20 -27.44
C ASP A 78 -6.72 5.77 -26.34
N HIS A 79 -5.76 6.58 -26.76
CA HIS A 79 -4.81 7.22 -25.84
C HIS A 79 -5.48 8.18 -24.85
N GLU A 80 -6.62 8.79 -25.22
CA GLU A 80 -7.34 9.75 -24.39
C GLU A 80 -8.03 9.05 -23.22
N PHE A 81 -8.65 7.89 -23.48
CA PHE A 81 -9.24 7.02 -22.47
C PHE A 81 -8.19 6.47 -21.52
N ALA A 82 -7.05 6.02 -22.04
CA ALA A 82 -5.94 5.57 -21.20
C ALA A 82 -5.44 6.68 -20.28
N ASP A 83 -5.33 7.92 -20.78
CA ASP A 83 -4.93 9.08 -19.99
C ASP A 83 -5.99 9.45 -18.93
N ILE A 84 -7.28 9.38 -19.24
CA ILE A 84 -8.36 9.57 -18.26
C ILE A 84 -8.29 8.51 -17.16
N ALA A 85 -8.14 7.24 -17.52
CA ALA A 85 -8.01 6.14 -16.57
C ALA A 85 -6.78 6.32 -15.68
N TYR A 86 -5.65 6.71 -16.26
CA TYR A 86 -4.41 6.95 -15.54
C TYR A 86 -4.48 8.19 -14.64
N LYS A 87 -5.07 9.30 -15.10
CA LYS A 87 -5.32 10.48 -14.27
C LYS A 87 -6.20 10.15 -13.07
N LYS A 88 -7.22 9.33 -13.25
CA LYS A 88 -8.09 8.88 -12.16
C LYS A 88 -7.34 7.97 -11.19
N LEU A 89 -6.51 7.07 -11.71
CA LEU A 89 -5.57 6.27 -10.92
C LEU A 89 -4.66 7.18 -10.08
N MET A 90 -4.02 8.20 -10.66
CA MET A 90 -3.11 9.10 -9.94
C MET A 90 -3.83 9.84 -8.82
N LYS A 91 -5.05 10.31 -9.09
CA LYS A 91 -5.87 10.98 -8.07
C LYS A 91 -6.20 10.03 -6.92
N SER A 92 -6.59 8.79 -7.20
CA SER A 92 -6.90 7.82 -6.14
C SER A 92 -5.67 7.46 -5.28
N VAL A 93 -4.49 7.38 -5.89
CA VAL A 93 -3.22 7.16 -5.19
C VAL A 93 -2.88 8.38 -4.32
N ALA A 94 -2.92 9.58 -4.88
CA ALA A 94 -2.63 10.81 -4.15
C ALA A 94 -3.59 11.05 -2.98
N VAL A 95 -4.88 10.69 -3.14
CA VAL A 95 -5.87 10.76 -2.07
C VAL A 95 -5.50 9.79 -0.93
N THR A 96 -5.10 8.56 -1.27
CA THR A 96 -4.67 7.56 -0.27
C THR A 96 -3.44 8.07 0.51
N GLU A 97 -2.45 8.63 -0.17
CA GLU A 97 -1.28 9.25 0.46
C GLU A 97 -1.65 10.44 1.35
N GLN A 98 -2.61 11.28 0.93
CA GLN A 98 -3.10 12.39 1.74
C GLN A 98 -3.79 11.93 3.02
N PHE A 99 -4.58 10.85 2.96
CA PHE A 99 -5.22 10.27 4.14
C PHE A 99 -4.19 9.66 5.11
N GLU A 100 -3.21 8.92 4.62
CA GLU A 100 -2.14 8.36 5.47
C GLU A 100 -1.32 9.46 6.15
N ASN A 101 -0.96 10.52 5.42
CA ASN A 101 -0.23 11.66 5.96
C ASN A 101 -1.05 12.43 7.02
N ALA A 102 -2.37 12.58 6.82
CA ALA A 102 -3.24 13.22 7.79
C ALA A 102 -3.41 12.40 9.08
N LEU A 103 -3.47 11.07 8.99
CA LEU A 103 -3.51 10.17 10.14
C LEU A 103 -2.20 10.23 10.95
N ILE A 104 -1.05 10.27 10.26
CA ILE A 104 0.26 10.43 10.90
C ILE A 104 0.33 11.79 11.63
N GLN A 105 -0.08 12.88 10.99
CA GLN A 105 -0.11 14.22 11.60
C GLN A 105 -1.04 14.29 12.82
N GLN A 106 -2.24 13.69 12.77
CA GLN A 106 -3.13 13.64 13.92
C GLN A 106 -2.53 12.85 15.09
N SER A 107 -1.83 11.75 14.83
CA SER A 107 -1.17 10.96 15.87
C SER A 107 0.00 11.73 16.53
N GLU A 108 0.71 12.56 15.77
CA GLU A 108 1.80 13.41 16.26
C GLU A 108 1.27 14.61 17.05
N GLU A 109 0.19 15.25 16.60
CA GLU A 109 -0.47 16.35 17.33
C GLU A 109 -1.10 15.90 18.65
N MET A 110 -1.68 14.69 18.69
CA MET A 110 -2.21 14.12 19.94
C MET A 110 -1.12 13.82 20.97
N MET A 111 0.08 13.41 20.55
CA MET A 111 1.22 13.23 21.45
C MET A 111 1.82 14.56 21.92
N ASN A 112 1.79 15.62 21.09
CA ASN A 112 2.37 16.91 21.46
C ASN A 112 1.49 17.69 22.48
N LYS A 113 0.16 17.48 22.48
CA LYS A 113 -0.77 18.11 23.45
C LYS A 113 -0.70 17.57 24.89
N GLN A 114 -0.03 16.44 25.12
CA GLN A 114 0.19 15.92 26.49
C GLN A 114 1.43 16.51 27.18
N GLY A 115 2.31 17.22 26.46
CA GLY A 115 3.52 17.83 27.01
C GLY A 115 3.34 19.21 27.66
N GLU A 116 2.28 19.96 27.31
CA GLU A 116 2.15 21.36 27.75
C GLU A 116 1.42 21.58 29.08
N LYS A 117 0.89 20.53 29.73
CA LYS A 117 0.14 20.69 31.00
C LYS A 117 0.95 20.60 32.30
N GLN A 118 2.28 20.46 32.26
CA GLN A 118 3.10 20.33 33.49
C GLN A 118 4.08 21.48 33.75
N GLN A 119 4.04 22.57 32.99
CA GLN A 119 5.04 23.64 33.12
C GLN A 119 4.48 24.96 33.65
N THR A 120 3.62 24.92 34.67
CA THR A 120 3.35 26.08 35.54
C THR A 120 3.06 25.60 36.95
N SER A 121 4.09 25.24 37.72
CA SER A 121 4.16 25.29 39.20
C SER A 121 5.37 24.46 39.68
N ASN A 122 6.53 25.09 39.85
CA ASN A 122 7.44 24.85 40.97
C ASN A 122 8.75 25.62 40.74
N GLU A 123 8.67 26.93 40.91
CA GLU A 123 9.81 27.66 41.46
C GLU A 123 9.80 27.47 42.99
N ARG A 124 11.00 27.36 43.56
CA ARG A 124 11.36 27.12 44.98
C ARG A 124 11.35 25.62 45.33
N SER A 125 12.51 24.96 45.38
CA SER A 125 13.47 25.16 46.47
C SER A 125 14.85 24.64 46.09
N ILE A 126 15.87 25.41 46.44
CA ILE A 126 17.29 25.17 46.18
C ILE A 126 17.92 24.38 47.35
N SER A 127 18.81 23.44 46.97
CA SER A 127 20.06 23.02 47.62
C SER A 127 20.19 21.75 48.47
N ARG A 128 21.32 21.06 48.15
CA ARG A 128 22.15 20.08 48.90
C ARG A 128 21.71 18.61 48.73
N SER A 129 22.52 17.66 48.26
CA SER A 129 23.97 17.44 48.39
C SER A 129 24.52 16.50 47.28
N GLN A 130 25.79 16.74 46.96
CA GLN A 130 26.82 16.03 46.17
C GLN A 130 26.80 14.49 46.20
N HIS A 131 27.14 13.82 45.07
CA HIS A 131 28.43 13.12 44.85
C HIS A 131 28.47 12.46 43.44
N THR A 132 29.67 12.45 42.84
CA THR A 132 30.13 11.85 41.57
C THR A 132 30.03 10.31 41.61
N ASP A 133 30.11 9.46 40.58
CA ASP A 133 30.69 9.37 39.23
C ASP A 133 29.71 8.48 38.42
N GLU A 134 29.63 8.39 37.09
CA GLU A 134 30.58 7.69 36.22
C GLU A 134 29.88 7.57 34.83
N LEU A 135 30.66 7.78 33.77
CA LEU A 135 30.44 7.54 32.33
C LEU A 135 29.16 6.80 31.89
N ARG A 136 28.47 7.32 30.85
CA ARG A 136 28.38 6.71 29.51
C ARG A 136 27.26 7.31 28.63
N GLU A 137 27.70 8.23 27.80
CA GLU A 137 27.43 8.37 26.37
C GLU A 137 26.52 7.32 25.65
N LYS A 138 25.62 7.90 24.82
CA LYS A 138 24.97 7.36 23.59
C LYS A 138 23.64 6.57 23.70
N GLN A 139 22.61 7.30 23.22
CA GLN A 139 21.65 6.88 22.18
C GLN A 139 20.48 5.97 22.55
N ASN A 140 19.32 6.64 22.73
CA ASN A 140 18.09 6.44 21.96
C ASN A 140 17.91 5.05 21.31
N LYS A 141 17.20 4.16 21.99
CA LYS A 141 16.54 2.99 21.40
C LYS A 141 15.06 3.03 21.77
N LYS A 142 14.22 3.59 20.89
CA LYS A 142 12.79 3.25 20.88
C LYS A 142 12.69 1.76 20.56
N LYS A 143 12.23 0.99 21.54
CA LYS A 143 12.06 -0.46 21.50
C LYS A 143 10.86 -0.78 20.60
N TYR A 144 11.12 -1.31 19.40
CA TYR A 144 10.08 -1.90 18.56
C TYR A 144 9.46 -3.10 19.29
N ILE A 145 8.14 -3.07 19.49
CA ILE A 145 7.36 -4.18 20.04
C ILE A 145 6.67 -4.84 18.84
N PRO A 146 7.00 -6.10 18.48
CA PRO A 146 6.35 -6.78 17.36
C PRO A 146 4.89 -7.12 17.68
N ASN A 147 4.02 -6.92 16.70
CA ASN A 147 2.62 -7.38 16.72
C ASN A 147 2.58 -8.91 16.91
N PRO A 148 1.82 -9.44 17.90
CA PRO A 148 1.79 -10.87 18.24
C PRO A 148 1.38 -11.80 17.09
N GLY A 149 0.73 -11.29 16.03
CA GLY A 149 0.38 -12.07 14.84
C GLY A 149 1.55 -12.42 13.89
N ILE A 150 2.73 -11.82 14.06
CA ILE A 150 3.88 -12.02 13.16
C ILE A 150 4.80 -13.18 13.62
N GLN A 151 4.72 -13.59 14.89
CA GLN A 151 5.56 -14.69 15.41
C GLN A 151 5.12 -16.09 14.93
N GLU A 152 3.88 -16.22 14.47
CA GLU A 152 3.32 -17.50 14.04
C GLU A 152 3.79 -17.89 12.62
N TRP A 153 3.94 -16.91 11.73
CA TRP A 153 4.43 -17.13 10.35
C TRP A 153 5.91 -17.55 10.29
N ALA A 154 6.74 -17.08 11.23
CA ALA A 154 8.16 -17.44 11.28
C ALA A 154 8.42 -18.89 11.73
N ARG A 155 7.47 -19.52 12.44
CA ARG A 155 7.60 -20.92 12.87
C ARG A 155 7.21 -21.93 11.79
N LEU A 156 6.36 -21.53 10.83
CA LEU A 156 5.89 -22.43 9.77
C LEU A 156 6.89 -22.58 8.62
N THR A 157 7.79 -21.61 8.41
CA THR A 157 8.79 -21.67 7.34
C THR A 157 9.99 -22.59 7.67
N GLN A 158 10.15 -23.02 8.92
CA GLN A 158 11.28 -23.86 9.36
C GLN A 158 10.97 -25.37 9.41
N ARG A 159 9.73 -25.80 9.11
CA ARG A 159 9.30 -27.21 9.20
C ARG A 159 9.10 -27.92 7.84
N LEU A 160 9.43 -27.28 6.73
CA LEU A 160 9.40 -27.89 5.39
C LEU A 160 10.78 -28.02 4.73
N ALA A 161 11.86 -27.78 5.48
CA ALA A 161 13.24 -27.96 5.03
C ALA A 161 14.02 -28.94 5.92
N GLY A 162 13.33 -29.93 6.49
CA GLY A 162 13.91 -31.06 7.21
C GLY A 162 13.48 -32.36 6.56
#